data_AF-A0A1J4U401-F1
#
_entry.id   AF-A0A1J4U401-F1
#
_cell.length_a   1.000
_cell.length_b   1.000
_cell.length_c   1.000
_cell.angle_alpha   90.00
_cell.angle_beta   90.00
_cell.angle_gamma   90.00
#
_symmetry.space_group_name_H-M   'P 1'
#
loop_
_entity.id
_entity.type
_entity.pdbx_description
1 polymer ?
#
loop_
_entity_poly.entity_id
_entity_poly.type
_entity_poly.pdbx_seq_one_letter_code
_entity_poly.pdbx_strand_id
1 'polypeptide(L)'
;MLDENKPHTLFYAALELRFGIEARLRKYLNIINELSEKKKKGWQIAILDKNIESIFRQGNKLVKLEFFDSYQNRLGELIYTPVSKKLVHDGEKLGELLHSNSHYKTQIKNWFEETQVFLEKIYLELELANKGTLLGPPLFHPKLNRFDFAIEYFEGYNPQEIHVKAGGFGAQIIMKLSYPEKL
;
A
#
# COMPACT_ATOMS: atom_id res chain seq x y z
N MET A 1 21.75 2.19 4.41
CA MET A 1 21.33 2.64 5.76
C MET A 1 21.41 1.51 6.79
N LEU A 2 21.23 0.24 6.38
CA LEU A 2 21.50 -0.93 7.24
C LEU A 2 22.99 -1.29 7.34
N ASP A 3 23.85 -0.65 6.54
CA ASP A 3 25.29 -0.95 6.42
C ASP A 3 26.13 -0.47 7.60
N GLU A 4 25.57 0.40 8.45
CA GLU A 4 26.18 0.74 9.72
C GLU A 4 25.80 -0.33 10.74
N ASN A 5 26.75 -1.21 11.04
CA ASN A 5 26.67 -2.37 11.93
C ASN A 5 26.45 -1.99 13.41
N LYS A 6 25.50 -1.09 13.68
CA LYS A 6 25.23 -0.46 14.98
C LYS A 6 23.78 -0.76 15.40
N PRO A 7 23.51 -1.12 16.66
CA PRO A 7 22.15 -1.45 17.09
C PRO A 7 21.12 -0.32 16.89
N HIS A 8 21.52 0.95 17.02
CA HIS A 8 20.60 2.08 16.86
C HIS A 8 20.08 2.25 15.43
N THR A 9 20.86 1.88 14.41
CA THR A 9 20.40 1.95 13.01
C THR A 9 19.28 0.95 12.75
N LEU A 10 19.30 -0.21 13.39
CA LEU A 10 18.21 -1.20 13.29
C LEU A 10 16.92 -0.71 13.97
N PHE A 11 17.02 -0.08 15.15
CA PHE A 11 15.84 0.49 15.81
C PHE A 11 15.24 1.65 15.01
N TYR A 12 16.08 2.52 14.44
CA TYR A 12 15.61 3.59 13.57
C TYR A 12 14.95 3.03 12.31
N ALA A 13 15.56 2.06 11.64
CA ALA A 13 14.97 1.38 10.49
C ALA A 13 13.62 0.71 10.85
N ALA A 14 13.52 0.07 12.01
CA ALA A 14 12.26 -0.50 12.49
C ALA A 14 11.16 0.56 12.68
N LEU A 15 11.51 1.73 13.22
CA LEU A 15 10.60 2.85 13.39
C LEU A 15 10.11 3.38 12.03
N GLU A 16 11.03 3.64 11.10
CA GLU A 16 10.72 4.13 9.76
C GLU A 16 9.83 3.16 8.99
N LEU A 17 10.13 1.86 9.03
CA LEU A 17 9.32 0.83 8.37
C LEU A 17 7.91 0.77 8.96
N ARG A 18 7.79 0.86 10.29
CA ARG A 18 6.48 0.88 10.96
C ARG A 18 5.66 2.10 10.52
N PHE A 19 6.26 3.28 10.48
CA PHE A 19 5.60 4.49 9.98
C PHE A 19 5.25 4.42 8.49
N GLY A 20 6.10 3.82 7.66
CA GLY A 20 5.80 3.61 6.25
C GLY A 20 4.56 2.73 6.03
N ILE A 21 4.43 1.63 6.79
CA ILE A 21 3.24 0.75 6.74
C ILE A 21 1.99 1.54 7.16
N GLU A 22 2.06 2.27 8.28
CA GLU A 22 0.95 3.10 8.76
C GLU A 22 0.54 4.16 7.75
N ALA A 23 1.52 4.87 7.17
CA ALA A 23 1.27 5.90 6.18
C ALA A 23 0.54 5.33 4.97
N ARG A 24 0.96 4.15 4.48
CA ARG A 24 0.30 3.48 3.36
C ARG A 24 -1.14 3.07 3.68
N LEU A 25 -1.38 2.46 4.84
CA LEU A 25 -2.74 2.13 5.30
C LEU A 25 -3.61 3.38 5.45
N ARG A 26 -3.07 4.48 5.98
CA ARG A 26 -3.79 5.75 6.12
C ARG A 26 -4.16 6.36 4.78
N LYS A 27 -3.29 6.27 3.76
CA LYS A 27 -3.64 6.68 2.40
C LYS A 27 -4.88 5.95 1.88
N TYR A 28 -4.96 4.63 2.10
CA TYR A 28 -6.15 3.83 1.73
C TYR A 28 -7.38 4.16 2.56
N LEU A 29 -7.24 4.47 3.84
CA LEU A 29 -8.38 4.85 4.68
C LEU A 29 -8.93 6.24 4.35
N ASN A 30 -8.07 7.15 3.91
CA ASN A 30 -8.45 8.54 3.65
C ASN A 30 -9.45 8.69 2.50
N ILE A 31 -9.40 7.80 1.50
CA ILE A 31 -10.33 7.81 0.36
C ILE A 31 -11.70 7.18 0.68
N ILE A 32 -11.85 6.54 1.84
CA ILE A 32 -13.11 5.95 2.30
C ILE A 32 -13.93 7.02 3.04
N ASN A 33 -14.98 7.52 2.39
CA ASN A 33 -15.80 8.63 2.94
C ASN A 33 -16.70 8.19 4.11
N GLU A 34 -17.13 6.93 4.14
CA GLU A 34 -18.04 6.40 5.16
C GLU A 34 -17.34 6.16 6.52
N LEU A 35 -16.01 6.22 6.55
CA LEU A 35 -15.24 5.95 7.77
C LEU A 35 -15.02 7.23 8.57
N SER A 36 -15.24 7.17 9.90
CA SER A 36 -15.02 8.32 10.77
C SER A 36 -13.54 8.73 10.86
N GLU A 37 -13.28 10.02 11.03
CA GLU A 37 -11.94 10.58 11.19
C GLU A 37 -11.15 9.91 12.34
N LYS A 38 -11.83 9.53 13.42
CA LYS A 38 -11.23 8.80 14.53
C LYS A 38 -10.63 7.45 14.09
N LYS A 39 -11.33 6.72 13.21
CA LYS A 39 -10.85 5.43 12.68
C LYS A 39 -9.71 5.63 11.68
N LYS A 40 -9.76 6.68 10.86
CA LYS A 40 -8.68 7.03 9.91
C LYS A 40 -7.38 7.43 10.62
N LYS A 41 -7.48 8.10 11.78
CA LYS A 41 -6.33 8.57 12.57
C LYS A 41 -5.78 7.55 13.58
N GLY A 42 -6.29 6.30 13.57
CA GLY A 42 -5.80 5.24 14.45
C GLY A 42 -4.32 4.92 14.23
N TRP A 43 -3.66 4.37 15.25
CA TRP A 43 -2.22 4.05 15.20
C TRP A 43 -1.93 2.54 15.16
N GLN A 44 -2.91 1.69 15.46
CA GLN A 44 -2.73 0.24 15.45
C GLN A 44 -2.87 -0.30 14.03
N ILE A 45 -1.80 -0.87 13.48
CA ILE A 45 -1.72 -1.36 12.09
C ILE A 45 -2.82 -2.39 11.84
N ALA A 46 -3.02 -3.33 12.77
CA ALA A 46 -4.07 -4.33 12.69
C ALA A 46 -5.50 -3.73 12.64
N ILE A 47 -5.75 -2.63 13.37
CA ILE A 47 -7.07 -1.96 13.32
C ILE A 47 -7.25 -1.20 12.01
N LEU A 48 -6.19 -0.53 11.52
CA LEU A 48 -6.23 0.18 10.24
C LEU A 48 -6.54 -0.80 9.10
N ASP A 49 -5.82 -1.92 9.03
CA ASP A 49 -6.07 -3.00 8.06
C ASP A 49 -7.49 -3.57 8.15
N LYS A 50 -7.99 -3.84 9.37
CA LYS A 50 -9.35 -4.33 9.58
C LYS A 50 -10.41 -3.36 9.05
N ASN A 51 -10.20 -2.06 9.21
CA ASN A 51 -11.13 -1.05 8.68
C ASN A 51 -11.13 -1.06 7.15
N ILE A 52 -9.96 -1.18 6.51
CA ILE A 52 -9.85 -1.29 5.04
C ILE A 52 -10.58 -2.53 4.54
N GLU A 53 -10.33 -3.70 5.14
CA GLU A 53 -10.97 -4.95 4.71
C GLU A 53 -12.49 -4.94 4.86
N SER A 54 -13.01 -4.26 5.87
CA SER A 54 -14.46 -4.17 6.07
C SER A 54 -15.18 -3.54 4.89
N ILE A 55 -14.47 -2.70 4.13
CA ILE A 55 -14.96 -1.96 2.96
C ILE A 55 -14.55 -2.66 1.66
N PHE A 56 -13.25 -2.88 1.45
CA PHE A 56 -12.72 -3.37 0.18
C PHE A 56 -12.86 -4.87 -0.02
N ARG A 57 -12.77 -5.68 1.06
CA ARG A 57 -12.87 -7.15 1.04
C ARG A 57 -11.97 -7.82 -0.01
N GLN A 58 -10.83 -7.20 -0.30
CA GLN A 58 -9.93 -7.60 -1.39
C GLN A 58 -8.86 -8.59 -0.91
N GLY A 59 -8.54 -8.59 0.39
CA GLY A 59 -7.41 -9.34 0.93
C GLY A 59 -6.08 -8.94 0.27
N ASN A 60 -5.24 -9.93 -0.01
CA ASN A 60 -3.89 -9.72 -0.57
C ASN A 60 -3.88 -9.63 -2.12
N LYS A 61 -5.03 -9.58 -2.78
CA LYS A 61 -5.08 -9.62 -4.25
C LYS A 61 -4.70 -8.28 -4.86
N LEU A 62 -3.74 -8.31 -5.78
CA LEU A 62 -3.44 -7.19 -6.66
C LEU A 62 -4.66 -6.91 -7.55
N VAL A 63 -4.87 -5.63 -7.89
CA VAL A 63 -5.88 -5.23 -8.87
C VAL A 63 -5.22 -4.38 -9.93
N LYS A 64 -5.44 -4.74 -11.18
CA LYS A 64 -4.90 -4.04 -12.34
C LYS A 64 -6.07 -3.51 -13.18
N LEU A 65 -6.08 -2.20 -13.39
CA LEU A 65 -7.04 -1.49 -14.22
C LEU A 65 -6.33 -0.97 -15.47
N GLU A 66 -6.64 -1.53 -16.62
CA GLU A 66 -6.06 -1.15 -17.90
C GLU A 66 -7.06 -0.31 -18.69
N PHE A 67 -6.55 0.73 -19.37
CA PHE A 67 -7.34 1.65 -20.19
C PHE A 67 -6.97 1.45 -21.65
N PHE A 68 -7.99 1.40 -22.50
CA PHE A 68 -7.84 1.32 -23.95
C PHE A 68 -8.73 2.36 -24.63
N ASP A 69 -8.33 2.83 -25.81
CA ASP A 69 -9.19 3.64 -26.67
C ASP A 69 -10.27 2.77 -27.36
N SER A 70 -11.12 3.41 -28.16
CA SER A 70 -12.16 2.73 -28.95
C SER A 70 -11.61 1.73 -29.99
N TYR A 71 -10.33 1.84 -30.35
CA TYR A 71 -9.63 0.96 -31.28
C TYR A 71 -8.83 -0.14 -30.57
N GLN A 72 -8.99 -0.28 -29.24
CA GLN A 72 -8.27 -1.21 -28.38
C GLN A 72 -6.75 -0.94 -28.25
N ASN A 73 -6.28 0.27 -28.55
CA ASN A 73 -4.92 0.67 -28.23
C ASN A 73 -4.80 0.96 -26.74
N ARG A 74 -3.76 0.42 -26.09
CA ARG A 74 -3.53 0.60 -24.65
C ARG A 74 -3.09 2.03 -24.35
N LEU A 75 -3.85 2.71 -23.50
CA LEU A 75 -3.61 4.08 -23.06
C LEU A 75 -2.80 4.16 -21.77
N GLY A 76 -2.92 3.15 -20.92
CA GLY A 76 -2.21 3.09 -19.65
C GLY A 76 -2.78 2.04 -18.71
N GLU A 77 -2.22 2.00 -17.50
CA GLU A 77 -2.69 1.14 -16.43
C GLU A 77 -2.55 1.78 -15.06
N LEU A 78 -3.38 1.31 -14.14
CA LEU A 78 -3.33 1.63 -12.72
C LEU A 78 -3.34 0.34 -11.93
N ILE A 79 -2.60 0.31 -10.82
CA ILE A 79 -2.43 -0.91 -10.02
C ILE A 79 -2.71 -0.62 -8.55
N TYR A 80 -3.46 -1.50 -7.90
CA TYR A 80 -3.67 -1.53 -6.46
C TYR A 80 -2.81 -2.64 -5.86
N THR A 81 -2.00 -2.29 -4.88
CA THR A 81 -1.07 -3.17 -4.17
C THR A 81 -1.40 -3.17 -2.68
N PRO A 82 -2.22 -4.11 -2.17
CA PRO A 82 -2.63 -4.08 -0.77
C PRO A 82 -1.45 -4.19 0.18
N VAL A 83 -1.57 -3.60 1.36
CA VAL A 83 -0.69 -3.93 2.49
C VAL A 83 -1.03 -5.36 2.92
N SER A 84 -0.17 -6.31 2.60
CA SER A 84 -0.47 -7.73 2.77
C SER A 84 -0.71 -8.08 4.25
N LYS A 85 -1.53 -9.10 4.53
CA LYS A 85 -1.70 -9.62 5.90
C LYS A 85 -0.38 -9.98 6.57
N LYS A 86 0.56 -10.43 5.76
CA LYS A 86 1.92 -10.72 6.20
C LYS A 86 2.65 -9.45 6.64
N LEU A 87 2.60 -8.39 5.83
CA LEU A 87 3.21 -7.10 6.15
C LEU A 87 2.55 -6.45 7.38
N VAL A 88 1.24 -6.57 7.53
CA VAL A 88 0.51 -6.14 8.73
C VAL A 88 1.04 -6.86 9.97
N HIS A 89 1.14 -8.19 9.91
CA HIS A 89 1.66 -9.01 11.01
C HIS A 89 3.12 -8.69 11.36
N ASP A 90 3.97 -8.54 10.35
CA ASP A 90 5.38 -8.19 10.57
C ASP A 90 5.52 -6.74 11.09
N GLY A 91 4.62 -5.82 10.69
CA GLY A 91 4.56 -4.45 11.19
C GLY A 91 4.20 -4.35 12.68
N GLU A 92 3.32 -5.22 13.18
CA GLU A 92 3.03 -5.31 14.63
C GLU A 92 4.27 -5.77 15.42
N LYS A 93 5.03 -6.75 14.89
CA LYS A 93 6.29 -7.21 15.48
C LYS A 93 7.38 -6.13 15.52
N LEU A 94 7.34 -5.14 14.63
CA LEU A 94 8.24 -3.98 14.74
C LEU A 94 7.97 -3.19 16.02
N GLY A 95 6.71 -3.09 16.45
CA GLY A 95 6.36 -2.49 17.74
C GLY A 95 7.01 -3.24 18.91
N GLU A 96 6.95 -4.57 18.90
CA GLU A 96 7.60 -5.41 19.91
C GLU A 96 9.13 -5.23 19.92
N LEU A 97 9.73 -5.08 18.73
CA LEU A 97 11.17 -4.79 18.60
C LEU A 97 11.51 -3.44 19.25
N LEU A 98 10.74 -2.39 18.96
CA LEU A 98 10.94 -1.03 19.48
C LEU A 98 10.71 -0.91 21.00
N HIS A 99 9.82 -1.73 21.56
CA HIS A 99 9.55 -1.74 23.01
C HIS A 99 10.42 -2.71 23.80
N SER A 100 11.17 -3.58 23.14
CA SER A 100 12.02 -4.54 23.84
C SER A 100 13.26 -3.85 24.44
N ASN A 101 13.51 -4.12 25.72
CA ASN A 101 14.64 -3.56 26.45
C ASN A 101 15.94 -4.06 25.79
N SER A 102 16.62 -3.16 25.08
CA SER A 102 17.76 -3.44 24.18
C SER A 102 18.89 -4.21 24.88
N HIS A 103 19.02 -4.04 26.19
CA HIS A 103 20.02 -4.67 27.04
C HIS A 103 20.00 -6.21 27.07
N TYR A 104 18.83 -6.83 26.85
CA TYR A 104 18.68 -8.30 26.94
C TYR A 104 18.81 -9.01 25.60
N LYS A 105 18.46 -8.36 24.48
CA LYS A 105 18.45 -9.00 23.15
C LYS A 105 19.81 -8.99 22.46
N THR A 106 20.68 -8.03 22.76
CA THR A 106 22.08 -8.03 22.25
C THR A 106 22.92 -9.19 22.81
N GLN A 107 22.41 -9.90 23.83
CA GLN A 107 23.03 -11.12 24.37
C GLN A 107 22.60 -12.39 23.61
N ILE A 108 21.57 -12.29 22.75
CA ILE A 108 21.15 -13.39 21.88
C ILE A 108 22.13 -13.47 20.71
N LYS A 109 22.76 -14.63 20.55
CA LYS A 109 23.65 -14.92 19.43
C LYS A 109 22.91 -14.67 18.11
N ASN A 110 23.51 -13.90 17.21
CA ASN A 110 22.97 -13.53 15.88
C ASN A 110 21.78 -12.57 15.86
N TRP A 111 21.37 -11.96 17.00
CA TRP A 111 20.23 -11.02 17.02
C TRP A 111 20.32 -9.92 15.97
N PHE A 112 21.53 -9.38 15.76
CA PHE A 112 21.75 -8.31 14.79
C PHE A 112 21.44 -8.77 13.36
N GLU A 113 22.02 -9.89 12.94
CA GLU A 113 21.83 -10.47 11.60
C GLU A 113 20.38 -10.86 11.36
N GLU A 114 19.74 -11.52 12.34
CA GLU A 114 18.33 -11.91 12.26
C GLU A 114 17.41 -10.69 12.16
N THR A 115 17.71 -9.64 12.92
CA THR A 115 16.95 -8.38 12.89
C THR A 115 17.14 -7.67 11.55
N GLN A 116 18.36 -7.60 11.02
CA GLN A 116 18.63 -7.01 9.72
C GLN A 116 17.84 -7.72 8.61
N VAL A 117 17.93 -9.06 8.55
CA VAL A 117 17.18 -9.87 7.56
C VAL A 117 15.67 -9.65 7.70
N PHE A 118 15.16 -9.55 8.93
CA PHE A 118 13.75 -9.25 9.18
C PHE A 118 13.34 -7.87 8.67
N LEU A 119 14.14 -6.83 8.92
CA LEU A 119 13.88 -5.47 8.45
C LEU A 119 13.96 -5.35 6.93
N GLU A 120 14.95 -5.99 6.29
CA GLU A 120 15.07 -6.03 4.83
C GLU A 120 13.84 -6.67 4.17
N LYS A 121 13.34 -7.76 4.76
CA LYS A 121 12.13 -8.42 4.28
C LYS A 121 10.90 -7.50 4.35
N ILE A 122 10.75 -6.75 5.44
CA ILE A 122 9.65 -5.80 5.58
C ILE A 122 9.81 -4.64 4.60
N TYR A 123 11.03 -4.15 4.41
CA TYR A 123 11.32 -3.10 3.43
C TYR A 123 10.84 -3.51 2.03
N LEU A 124 11.18 -4.72 1.57
CA LEU A 124 10.76 -5.21 0.25
C LEU A 124 9.23 -5.34 0.11
N GLU A 125 8.56 -5.84 1.15
CA GLU A 125 7.09 -5.94 1.18
C GLU A 125 6.43 -4.55 1.18
N LEU A 126 6.98 -3.59 1.92
CA LEU A 126 6.50 -2.22 1.96
C LEU A 126 6.76 -1.50 0.63
N GLU A 127 7.90 -1.73 0.00
CA GLU A 127 8.20 -1.22 -1.34
C GLU A 127 7.14 -1.72 -2.33
N LEU A 128 6.81 -3.02 -2.30
CA LEU A 128 5.75 -3.59 -3.12
C LEU A 128 4.40 -2.92 -2.87
N ALA A 129 4.02 -2.73 -1.60
CA ALA A 129 2.76 -2.07 -1.22
C ALA A 129 2.70 -0.61 -1.70
N ASN A 130 3.84 0.04 -1.91
CA ASN A 130 3.94 1.42 -2.41
C ASN A 130 4.05 1.54 -3.94
N LYS A 131 4.18 0.43 -4.68
CA LYS A 131 4.24 0.46 -6.17
C LYS A 131 2.90 0.78 -6.82
N GLY A 132 1.78 0.48 -6.15
CA GLY A 132 0.45 0.71 -6.69
C GLY A 132 0.04 2.19 -6.71
N THR A 133 -0.45 2.67 -7.85
CA THR A 133 -1.03 4.01 -8.03
C THR A 133 -2.46 4.12 -7.53
N LEU A 134 -3.20 3.00 -7.43
CA LEU A 134 -4.56 3.00 -6.91
C LEU A 134 -4.55 3.04 -5.38
N LEU A 135 -5.39 3.90 -4.82
CA LEU A 135 -5.62 4.04 -3.37
C LEU A 135 -6.71 3.10 -2.82
N GLY A 136 -7.22 2.22 -3.67
CA GLY A 136 -8.20 1.18 -3.35
C GLY A 136 -8.56 0.39 -4.60
N PRO A 137 -9.15 -0.80 -4.47
CA PRO A 137 -9.72 -1.49 -5.62
C PRO A 137 -10.84 -0.62 -6.23
N PRO A 138 -11.00 -0.61 -7.56
CA PRO A 138 -12.11 0.08 -8.18
C PRO A 138 -13.47 -0.49 -7.70
N LEU A 139 -14.41 0.37 -7.38
CA LEU A 139 -15.72 0.02 -6.84
C LEU A 139 -16.82 0.33 -7.87
N PHE A 140 -17.63 -0.68 -8.20
CA PHE A 140 -18.80 -0.50 -9.04
C PHE A 140 -20.06 -0.30 -8.18
N HIS A 141 -20.75 0.81 -8.40
CA HIS A 141 -22.01 1.17 -7.77
C HIS A 141 -23.17 0.91 -8.74
N PRO A 142 -23.76 -0.30 -8.76
CA PRO A 142 -24.73 -0.69 -9.80
C PRO A 142 -25.98 0.19 -9.81
N LYS A 143 -26.43 0.65 -8.64
CA LYS A 143 -27.60 1.54 -8.52
C LYS A 143 -27.40 2.91 -9.15
N LEU A 144 -26.16 3.40 -9.17
CA LEU A 144 -25.79 4.71 -9.73
C LEU A 144 -25.16 4.58 -11.12
N ASN A 145 -24.97 3.34 -11.62
CA ASN A 145 -24.17 3.03 -12.79
C ASN A 145 -22.80 3.78 -12.80
N ARG A 146 -22.14 3.81 -11.65
CA ARG A 146 -20.92 4.58 -11.40
C ARG A 146 -19.76 3.66 -11.04
N PHE A 147 -18.58 3.96 -11.56
CA PHE A 147 -17.35 3.26 -11.24
C PHE A 147 -16.38 4.24 -10.57
N ASP A 148 -16.06 4.01 -9.30
CA ASP A 148 -15.22 4.88 -8.51
C ASP A 148 -13.86 4.24 -8.27
N PHE A 149 -12.81 5.01 -8.48
CA PHE A 149 -11.46 4.65 -8.07
C PHE A 149 -10.70 5.93 -7.69
N ALA A 150 -9.77 5.80 -6.77
CA ALA A 150 -8.90 6.88 -6.35
C ALA A 150 -7.47 6.55 -6.72
N ILE A 151 -6.72 7.55 -7.17
CA ILE A 151 -5.31 7.43 -7.54
C ILE A 151 -4.45 8.39 -6.75
N GLU A 152 -3.22 7.99 -6.51
CA GLU A 152 -2.13 8.90 -6.17
C GLU A 152 -1.25 9.13 -7.40
N TYR A 153 -0.85 10.38 -7.58
CA TYR A 153 0.08 10.78 -8.64
C TYR A 153 1.49 10.81 -8.08
N PHE A 154 2.43 10.17 -8.76
CA PHE A 154 3.85 10.30 -8.49
C PHE A 154 4.40 11.59 -9.15
N GLU A 155 5.51 12.12 -8.63
CA GLU A 155 6.18 13.26 -9.26
C GLU A 155 6.48 12.96 -10.74
N GLY A 156 6.14 13.91 -11.62
CA GLY A 156 6.27 13.75 -13.07
C GLY A 156 5.05 13.14 -13.77
N TYR A 157 4.03 12.67 -13.03
CA TYR A 157 2.77 12.22 -13.62
C TYR A 157 1.87 13.42 -13.91
N ASN A 158 1.52 13.63 -15.18
CA ASN A 158 0.55 14.65 -15.58
C ASN A 158 -0.86 14.03 -15.75
N PRO A 159 -1.83 14.30 -14.86
CA PRO A 159 -3.20 13.79 -14.98
C PRO A 159 -3.87 14.12 -16.31
N GLN A 160 -3.48 15.25 -16.91
CA GLN A 160 -4.01 15.71 -18.18
C GLN A 160 -3.57 14.80 -19.33
N GLU A 161 -2.45 14.08 -19.21
CA GLU A 161 -2.01 13.17 -20.27
C GLU A 161 -2.95 11.98 -20.46
N ILE A 162 -3.50 11.39 -19.39
CA ILE A 162 -4.53 10.35 -19.57
C ILE A 162 -5.76 10.96 -20.21
N HIS A 163 -6.19 12.15 -19.78
CA HIS A 163 -7.37 12.81 -20.33
C HIS A 163 -7.21 13.11 -21.83
N VAL A 164 -6.03 13.59 -22.23
CA VAL A 164 -5.66 13.85 -23.63
C VAL A 164 -5.57 12.54 -24.42
N LYS A 165 -4.88 11.51 -23.89
CA LYS A 165 -4.76 10.18 -24.52
C LYS A 165 -6.10 9.45 -24.62
N ALA A 166 -7.01 9.69 -23.68
CA ALA A 166 -8.36 9.14 -23.67
C ALA A 166 -9.31 9.84 -24.65
N GLY A 167 -8.88 10.89 -25.36
CA GLY A 167 -9.68 11.59 -26.37
C GLY A 167 -10.52 12.75 -25.83
N GLY A 168 -10.30 13.17 -24.57
CA GLY A 168 -11.02 14.28 -23.95
C GLY A 168 -12.44 13.94 -23.48
N PHE A 169 -13.23 14.98 -23.20
CA PHE A 169 -14.60 14.82 -22.71
C PHE A 169 -15.50 14.18 -23.79
N GLY A 170 -16.25 13.14 -23.41
CA GLY A 170 -17.19 12.44 -24.29
C GLY A 170 -16.58 11.30 -25.12
N ALA A 171 -15.26 11.11 -25.05
CA ALA A 171 -14.61 9.99 -25.70
C ALA A 171 -14.95 8.65 -25.03
N GLN A 172 -15.04 7.60 -25.83
CA GLN A 172 -15.27 6.24 -25.34
C GLN A 172 -13.94 5.59 -25.00
N ILE A 173 -13.83 5.10 -23.76
CA ILE A 173 -12.71 4.31 -23.29
C ILE A 173 -13.19 2.93 -22.87
N ILE A 174 -12.36 1.92 -23.10
CA ILE A 174 -12.58 0.57 -22.61
C ILE A 174 -11.71 0.39 -21.36
N MET A 175 -12.33 -0.02 -20.26
CA MET A 175 -11.63 -0.36 -19.02
C MET A 175 -11.64 -1.86 -18.82
N LYS A 176 -10.47 -2.44 -18.54
CA LYS A 176 -10.31 -3.86 -18.21
C LYS A 176 -9.77 -4.02 -16.81
N LEU A 177 -10.50 -4.78 -15.99
CA LEU A 177 -10.12 -5.13 -14.63
C LEU A 177 -9.53 -6.55 -14.60
N SER A 178 -8.39 -6.73 -13.95
CA SER A 178 -7.76 -8.05 -13.74
C SER A 178 -7.12 -8.16 -12.37
N TYR A 179 -6.87 -9.41 -11.93
CA TYR A 179 -6.31 -9.73 -10.61
C TYR A 179 -5.04 -10.57 -10.79
N PRO A 180 -3.88 -9.94 -11.08
CA PRO A 180 -2.65 -10.67 -11.33
C PRO A 180 -2.11 -11.30 -10.03
N GLU A 181 -1.37 -12.41 -10.17
CA GLU A 181 -0.72 -13.08 -9.03
C GLU A 181 0.57 -12.35 -8.58
N LYS A 182 1.19 -11.60 -9.49
CA LYS A 182 2.45 -10.87 -9.27
C LYS A 182 2.43 -9.55 -10.04
N LEU A 183 3.21 -8.57 -9.57
CA LEU A 183 3.52 -7.33 -10.30
C LEU A 183 4.55 -7.58 -11.39
#